data_AF-A0A0L1JHF3-F1
#
_entry.id   AF-A0A0L1JHF3-F1
#
_cell.length_a   1.000
_cell.length_b   1.000
_cell.length_c   1.000
_cell.angle_alpha   90.00
_cell.angle_beta   90.00
_cell.angle_gamma   90.00
#
_symmetry.space_group_name_H-M   'P 1'
#
loop_
_entity.id
_entity.type
_entity.pdbx_description
1 polymer ?
#
loop_
_entity_poly.entity_id
_entity_poly.type
_entity_poly.pdbx_seq_one_letter_code
_entity_poly.pdbx_strand_id
1 'polypeptide(L)'
;MSPAPYQTEDPYTIADFEIGKRLFTTHMAVQLVVGSPEGRESDALSQFDALIAAYDFKEAIATLVKAGLDVPRSDLVCDETYQDVLYKIIGRTRLGDSDSKESFPTLIKQLPLLDSLNGGVDLTVAAITDRVATGLSTGPSGSEADNWKYTCRLWEDAQVTGEEPKAVETCISNFPTKFRVTIGYCGVEAYGEGRNKKMARHIAAKRVCGKLNLRLAP
;
A
#
# COMPACT_ATOMS: atom_id res chain seq x y z
N MET A 1 -21.87 -2.93 -31.87
CA MET A 1 -20.44 -3.15 -31.61
C MET A 1 -20.27 -3.53 -30.14
N SER A 2 -19.48 -4.56 -29.89
CA SER A 2 -19.47 -5.41 -28.68
C SER A 2 -19.30 -4.67 -27.35
N PRO A 3 -19.88 -5.19 -26.24
CA PRO A 3 -19.50 -4.78 -24.90
C PRO A 3 -18.05 -5.19 -24.63
N ALA A 4 -17.27 -4.31 -24.00
CA ALA A 4 -15.90 -4.58 -23.58
C ALA A 4 -15.87 -5.78 -22.61
N PRO A 5 -14.82 -6.63 -22.66
CA PRO A 5 -14.78 -7.87 -21.91
C PRO A 5 -14.74 -7.59 -20.40
N TYR A 6 -15.48 -8.41 -19.66
CA TYR A 6 -15.52 -8.54 -18.21
C TYR A 6 -14.21 -8.07 -17.53
N GLN A 7 -14.32 -7.02 -16.71
CA GLN A 7 -13.35 -6.80 -15.64
C GLN A 7 -13.48 -7.99 -14.70
N THR A 8 -12.50 -8.89 -14.70
CA THR A 8 -12.35 -9.89 -13.65
C THR A 8 -12.30 -9.14 -12.32
N GLU A 9 -13.28 -9.35 -11.45
CA GLU A 9 -13.31 -8.74 -10.12
C GLU A 9 -12.01 -9.11 -9.39
N ASP A 10 -11.26 -8.11 -8.91
CA ASP A 10 -10.03 -8.35 -8.16
C ASP A 10 -10.40 -9.13 -6.89
N PRO A 11 -9.82 -10.32 -6.67
CA PRO A 11 -10.15 -11.14 -5.50
C PRO A 11 -9.72 -10.47 -4.18
N TYR A 12 -8.92 -9.41 -4.24
CA TYR A 12 -8.43 -8.70 -3.08
C TYR A 12 -9.22 -7.43 -2.79
N THR A 13 -9.52 -7.23 -1.52
CA THR A 13 -10.19 -6.04 -1.02
C THR A 13 -9.19 -4.97 -0.58
N ILE A 14 -9.69 -3.75 -0.34
CA ILE A 14 -8.89 -2.67 0.26
C ILE A 14 -8.50 -3.04 1.71
N ALA A 15 -9.35 -3.78 2.43
CA ALA A 15 -9.06 -4.23 3.78
C ALA A 15 -7.86 -5.19 3.80
N ASP A 16 -7.78 -6.10 2.83
CA ASP A 16 -6.64 -7.01 2.66
C ASP A 16 -5.33 -6.22 2.49
N PHE A 17 -5.35 -5.20 1.63
CA PHE A 17 -4.18 -4.34 1.42
C PHE A 17 -3.71 -3.66 2.72
N GLU A 18 -4.61 -2.98 3.43
CA GLU A 18 -4.23 -2.19 4.62
C GLU A 18 -3.79 -3.08 5.79
N ILE A 19 -4.47 -4.20 5.99
CA ILE A 19 -4.11 -5.16 7.04
C ILE A 19 -2.77 -5.83 6.71
N GLY A 20 -2.60 -6.29 5.47
CA GLY A 20 -1.37 -6.93 5.06
C GLY A 20 -0.16 -6.01 5.12
N LYS A 21 -0.32 -4.74 4.73
CA LYS A 21 0.72 -3.71 4.91
C LYS A 21 1.18 -3.60 6.36
N ARG A 22 0.23 -3.49 7.30
CA ARG A 22 0.54 -3.37 8.74
C ARG A 22 1.21 -4.63 9.28
N LEU A 23 0.73 -5.81 8.89
CA LEU A 23 1.27 -7.10 9.34
C LEU A 23 2.69 -7.32 8.80
N PHE A 24 2.92 -7.06 7.52
CA PHE A 24 4.24 -7.16 6.90
C PHE A 24 5.25 -6.24 7.60
N THR A 25 4.90 -4.95 7.70
CA THR A 25 5.77 -3.92 8.29
C THR A 25 6.12 -4.28 9.74
N THR A 26 5.12 -4.67 10.53
CA THR A 26 5.34 -5.09 11.93
C THR A 26 6.24 -6.32 12.01
N HIS A 27 5.98 -7.33 11.18
CA HIS A 27 6.76 -8.56 11.19
C HIS A 27 8.24 -8.30 10.83
N MET A 28 8.49 -7.52 9.77
CA MET A 28 9.84 -7.16 9.33
C MET A 28 10.59 -6.36 10.41
N ALA A 29 9.92 -5.41 11.07
CA ALA A 29 10.51 -4.66 12.18
C ALA A 29 10.86 -5.58 13.37
N VAL A 30 9.98 -6.52 13.73
CA VAL A 30 10.25 -7.50 14.80
C VAL A 30 11.43 -8.39 14.43
N GLN A 31 11.52 -8.87 13.18
CA GLN A 31 12.65 -9.69 12.72
C GLN A 31 13.98 -8.94 12.80
N LEU A 32 14.02 -7.66 12.41
CA LEU A 32 15.22 -6.83 12.53
C LEU A 32 15.64 -6.64 14.00
N VAL A 33 14.69 -6.45 14.91
CA VAL A 33 14.99 -6.31 16.35
C VAL A 33 15.48 -7.63 16.95
N VAL A 34 14.84 -8.75 16.62
CA VAL A 34 15.20 -10.08 17.14
C VAL A 34 16.52 -10.57 16.55
N GLY A 35 16.79 -10.27 15.27
CA GLY A 35 18.04 -10.61 14.59
C GLY A 35 19.22 -9.72 14.99
N SER A 36 18.99 -8.61 15.70
CA SER A 36 20.06 -7.73 16.17
C SER A 36 20.61 -8.21 17.53
N PRO A 37 21.92 -8.49 17.63
CA PRO A 37 22.54 -8.94 18.88
C PRO A 37 22.48 -7.90 20.01
N GLU A 38 22.25 -6.62 19.70
CA GLU A 38 22.24 -5.51 20.66
C GLU A 38 20.82 -4.99 20.99
N GLY A 39 19.79 -5.55 20.33
CA GLY A 39 18.36 -5.47 20.70
C GLY A 39 17.69 -4.09 20.73
N ARG A 40 18.43 -2.97 20.74
CA ARG A 40 17.89 -1.61 20.92
C ARG A 40 18.64 -0.47 20.21
N GLU A 41 19.84 -0.70 19.68
CA GLU A 41 20.66 0.32 18.99
C GLU A 41 20.92 0.01 17.51
N SER A 42 20.02 -0.70 16.84
CA SER A 42 20.26 -1.08 15.45
C SER A 42 20.06 0.10 14.49
N ASP A 43 21.15 0.53 13.83
CA ASP A 43 21.13 1.38 12.63
C ASP A 43 20.20 0.83 11.53
N ALA A 44 19.83 -0.46 11.58
CA ALA A 44 18.87 -1.05 10.66
C ALA A 44 17.43 -0.52 10.87
N LEU A 45 17.06 -0.09 12.08
CA LEU A 45 15.74 0.52 12.32
C LEU A 45 15.66 1.96 11.77
N SER A 46 16.76 2.71 11.85
CA SER A 46 16.82 4.05 11.23
C SER A 46 16.84 3.97 9.70
N GLN A 47 17.25 2.83 9.14
CA GLN A 47 17.24 2.53 7.70
C GLN A 47 16.05 1.66 7.26
N PHE A 48 15.06 1.44 8.12
CA PHE A 48 13.99 0.47 7.88
C PHE A 48 13.21 0.72 6.59
N ASP A 49 12.87 1.98 6.32
CA ASP A 49 12.17 2.36 5.09
C ASP A 49 13.00 2.09 3.83
N ALA A 50 14.32 2.27 3.91
CA ALA A 50 15.23 1.98 2.79
C ALA A 50 15.36 0.46 2.57
N LEU A 51 15.39 -0.32 3.65
CA LEU A 51 15.40 -1.79 3.58
C LEU A 51 14.10 -2.33 2.96
N ILE A 52 12.94 -1.80 3.36
CA ILE A 52 11.65 -2.13 2.73
C ILE A 52 11.66 -1.74 1.25
N ALA A 53 12.18 -0.56 0.90
CA ALA A 53 12.23 -0.12 -0.50
C ALA A 53 13.15 -1.00 -1.37
N ALA A 54 14.19 -1.60 -0.78
CA ALA A 54 15.09 -2.52 -1.47
C ALA A 54 14.59 -3.97 -1.50
N TYR A 55 13.51 -4.29 -0.77
CA TYR A 55 12.98 -5.65 -0.66
C TYR A 55 12.45 -6.17 -2.00
N ASP A 56 12.80 -7.41 -2.37
CA ASP A 56 12.32 -8.04 -3.60
C ASP A 56 10.91 -8.63 -3.40
N PHE A 57 9.90 -7.77 -3.54
CA PHE A 57 8.50 -8.17 -3.45
C PHE A 57 8.09 -9.19 -4.50
N LYS A 58 8.71 -9.18 -5.69
CA LYS A 58 8.36 -10.10 -6.77
C LYS A 58 8.84 -11.51 -6.45
N GLU A 59 10.07 -11.64 -5.98
CA GLU A 59 10.64 -12.92 -5.56
C GLU A 59 9.94 -13.47 -4.30
N ALA A 60 9.54 -12.59 -3.37
CA ALA A 60 8.73 -12.98 -2.23
C ALA A 60 7.41 -13.65 -2.68
N ILE A 61 6.66 -13.04 -3.61
CA ILE A 61 5.43 -13.64 -4.14
C ILE A 61 5.71 -14.97 -4.85
N ALA A 62 6.77 -15.04 -5.66
CA ALA A 62 7.16 -16.27 -6.34
C ALA A 62 7.45 -17.42 -5.35
N THR A 63 8.07 -17.10 -4.21
CA THR A 63 8.36 -18.04 -3.12
C THR A 63 7.06 -18.57 -2.49
N LEU A 64 6.07 -17.70 -2.25
CA LEU A 64 4.77 -18.12 -1.71
C LEU A 64 4.03 -19.07 -2.66
N VAL A 65 4.03 -18.78 -3.96
CA VAL A 65 3.42 -19.64 -4.99
C VAL A 65 4.13 -20.99 -5.05
N LYS A 66 5.47 -21.00 -5.03
CA LYS A 66 6.28 -22.24 -5.02
C LYS A 66 6.03 -23.08 -3.76
N ALA A 67 5.75 -22.45 -2.63
CA ALA A 67 5.40 -23.11 -1.37
C ALA A 67 3.98 -23.72 -1.37
N GLY A 68 3.21 -23.55 -2.46
CA GLY A 68 1.86 -24.10 -2.59
C GLY A 68 0.82 -23.38 -1.74
N LEU A 69 1.09 -22.13 -1.35
CA LEU A 69 0.11 -21.30 -0.63
C LEU A 69 -0.99 -20.83 -1.58
N ASP A 70 -2.20 -20.66 -1.04
CA ASP A 70 -3.32 -20.10 -1.77
C ASP A 70 -3.04 -18.62 -2.08
N VAL A 71 -2.60 -18.38 -3.32
CA VAL A 71 -2.36 -17.05 -3.89
C VAL A 71 -3.31 -16.90 -5.07
N PRO A 72 -4.53 -16.37 -4.84
CA PRO A 72 -5.56 -16.23 -5.87
C PRO A 72 -5.11 -15.44 -7.10
N ARG A 73 -4.18 -14.49 -6.91
CA ARG A 73 -3.58 -13.71 -7.98
C ARG A 73 -2.18 -13.22 -7.60
N SER A 74 -1.22 -13.40 -8.50
CA SER A 74 0.16 -12.89 -8.39
C SER A 74 0.52 -11.88 -9.47
N ASP A 75 -0.24 -11.81 -10.57
CA ASP A 75 -0.03 -10.86 -11.66
C ASP A 75 -0.47 -9.46 -11.27
N LEU A 76 0.17 -8.43 -11.80
CA LEU A 76 -0.19 -7.03 -11.53
C LEU A 76 -1.47 -6.63 -12.28
N VAL A 77 -2.33 -5.87 -11.61
CA VAL A 77 -3.53 -5.29 -12.23
C VAL A 77 -3.43 -3.76 -12.15
N CYS A 78 -3.71 -3.08 -13.26
CA CYS A 78 -3.64 -1.61 -13.36
C CYS A 78 -2.25 -1.06 -12.99
N ASP A 79 -2.18 -0.18 -11.97
CA ASP A 79 -0.98 0.51 -11.48
C ASP A 79 -0.43 -0.11 -10.20
N GLU A 80 -0.85 -1.32 -9.87
CA GLU A 80 -0.33 -2.05 -8.72
C GLU A 80 1.15 -2.41 -8.88
N THR A 81 1.84 -2.37 -7.75
CA THR A 81 3.19 -2.90 -7.61
C THR A 81 3.13 -4.31 -7.00
N TYR A 82 4.22 -5.07 -7.11
CA TYR A 82 4.35 -6.36 -6.41
C TYR A 82 4.25 -6.19 -4.88
N GLN A 83 4.62 -5.02 -4.35
CA GLN A 83 4.41 -4.67 -2.96
C GLN A 83 2.91 -4.63 -2.61
N ASP A 84 2.09 -4.00 -3.44
CA ASP A 84 0.64 -3.93 -3.21
C ASP A 84 0.01 -5.31 -3.26
N VAL A 85 0.42 -6.15 -4.21
CA VAL A 85 -0.05 -7.53 -4.34
C VAL A 85 0.37 -8.37 -3.12
N LEU A 86 1.62 -8.25 -2.66
CA LEU A 86 2.08 -8.98 -1.49
C LEU A 86 1.28 -8.60 -0.24
N TYR A 87 1.01 -7.30 -0.04
CA TYR A 87 0.17 -6.84 1.08
C TYR A 87 -1.24 -7.42 0.98
N LYS A 88 -1.86 -7.39 -0.20
CA LYS A 88 -3.17 -8.00 -0.43
C LYS A 88 -3.19 -9.50 -0.12
N ILE A 89 -2.18 -10.26 -0.54
CA ILE A 89 -2.04 -11.68 -0.20
C ILE A 89 -2.01 -11.85 1.33
N ILE A 90 -1.11 -11.15 2.02
CA ILE A 90 -0.94 -11.24 3.48
C ILE A 90 -2.25 -10.94 4.23
N GLY A 91 -2.94 -9.87 3.84
CA GLY A 91 -4.19 -9.47 4.50
C GLY A 91 -5.32 -10.46 4.27
N ARG A 92 -5.48 -10.94 3.03
CA ARG A 92 -6.48 -11.96 2.70
C ARG A 92 -6.22 -13.27 3.45
N THR A 93 -4.97 -13.71 3.51
CA THR A 93 -4.58 -14.91 4.28
C THR A 93 -4.91 -14.76 5.77
N ARG A 94 -4.83 -13.53 6.31
CA ARG A 94 -5.19 -13.28 7.71
C ARG A 94 -6.70 -13.23 7.95
N LEU A 95 -7.45 -12.64 7.02
CA LEU A 95 -8.89 -12.36 7.13
C LEU A 95 -9.79 -13.49 6.61
N GLY A 96 -9.28 -14.40 5.78
CA GLY A 96 -10.08 -15.42 5.09
C GLY A 96 -10.95 -16.30 6.02
N ASP A 97 -12.14 -16.65 5.52
CA ASP A 97 -13.27 -17.16 6.32
C ASP A 97 -13.28 -18.66 6.64
N SER A 98 -12.41 -19.50 6.07
CA SER A 98 -12.50 -20.95 6.32
C SER A 98 -11.17 -21.71 6.18
N ASP A 99 -10.95 -22.61 7.14
CA ASP A 99 -9.95 -23.69 7.25
C ASP A 99 -8.44 -23.35 7.14
N SER A 100 -8.06 -22.13 6.78
CA SER A 100 -6.67 -21.76 6.50
C SER A 100 -5.95 -21.00 7.64
N LYS A 101 -6.42 -21.02 8.90
CA LYS A 101 -5.79 -20.23 9.99
C LYS A 101 -4.31 -20.55 10.23
N GLU A 102 -3.84 -21.75 9.88
CA GLU A 102 -2.42 -22.11 9.94
C GLU A 102 -1.58 -21.57 8.76
N SER A 103 -2.22 -21.03 7.74
CA SER A 103 -1.57 -20.50 6.54
C SER A 103 -0.86 -19.17 6.79
N PHE A 104 -1.34 -18.31 7.71
CA PHE A 104 -0.69 -17.03 7.97
C PHE A 104 0.69 -17.18 8.64
N PRO A 105 0.86 -17.92 9.76
CA PRO A 105 2.18 -18.17 10.33
C PRO A 105 3.11 -18.89 9.34
N THR A 106 2.57 -19.77 8.50
CA THR A 106 3.33 -20.48 7.46
C THR A 106 3.78 -19.53 6.37
N LEU A 107 2.90 -18.68 5.86
CA LEU A 107 3.18 -17.66 4.86
C LEU A 107 4.28 -16.72 5.33
N ILE A 108 4.13 -16.18 6.55
CA ILE A 108 5.09 -15.23 7.11
C ILE A 108 6.48 -15.85 7.24
N LYS A 109 6.60 -17.14 7.59
CA LYS A 109 7.88 -17.86 7.65
C LYS A 109 8.53 -18.11 6.28
N GLN A 110 7.75 -18.09 5.20
CA GLN A 110 8.26 -18.28 3.83
C GLN A 110 8.77 -16.98 3.20
N LEU A 111 8.51 -15.82 3.83
CA LEU A 111 9.00 -14.55 3.32
C LEU A 111 10.51 -14.43 3.54
N PRO A 112 11.27 -13.99 2.53
CA PRO A 112 12.63 -13.55 2.70
C PRO A 112 12.76 -12.52 3.84
N LEU A 113 13.86 -12.58 4.58
CA LEU A 113 14.14 -11.58 5.62
C LEU A 113 14.73 -10.31 4.99
N LEU A 114 14.65 -9.20 5.72
CA LEU A 114 15.44 -8.02 5.41
C LEU A 114 16.88 -8.31 5.82
N ASP A 115 17.76 -8.53 4.85
CA ASP A 115 19.19 -8.61 5.13
C ASP A 115 19.68 -7.23 5.57
N SER A 116 20.01 -7.08 6.86
CA SER A 116 20.91 -6.00 7.28
C SER A 116 22.21 -6.24 6.56
N LEU A 117 22.63 -5.33 5.69
CA LEU A 117 23.89 -5.42 4.95
C LEU A 117 25.07 -5.63 5.93
N ASN A 118 25.41 -6.88 6.23
CA ASN A 118 26.61 -7.25 6.96
C ASN A 118 27.77 -7.17 5.98
N GLY A 119 28.23 -5.96 5.74
CA GLY A 119 29.36 -5.68 4.89
C GLY A 119 29.32 -4.24 4.46
N GLY A 120 30.19 -3.42 5.06
CA GLY A 120 30.39 -2.04 4.64
C GLY A 120 30.68 -1.98 3.16
N VAL A 121 29.65 -1.68 2.38
CA VAL A 121 29.80 -1.23 1.00
C VAL A 121 29.21 0.15 0.99
N ASP A 122 30.13 1.10 0.92
CA ASP A 122 29.90 2.51 0.71
C ASP A 122 28.79 2.68 -0.34
N LEU A 123 27.63 3.15 0.12
CA LEU A 123 26.46 3.49 -0.69
C LEU A 123 26.82 4.73 -1.50
N THR A 124 27.75 4.57 -2.44
CA THR A 124 28.08 5.61 -3.39
C THR A 124 26.83 5.86 -4.22
N VAL A 125 26.41 7.11 -4.18
CA VAL A 125 25.26 7.72 -4.87
C VAL A 125 25.11 7.24 -6.33
N ALA A 126 26.19 6.76 -6.96
CA ALA A 126 26.22 6.17 -8.30
C ALA A 126 25.25 4.98 -8.51
N ALA A 127 25.08 4.06 -7.55
CA ALA A 127 24.20 2.89 -7.73
C ALA A 127 22.70 3.26 -7.64
N ILE A 128 22.38 4.31 -6.90
CA ILE A 128 21.03 4.87 -6.82
C ILE A 128 20.71 5.68 -8.10
N THR A 129 21.71 6.35 -8.68
CA THR A 129 21.50 7.24 -9.82
C THR A 129 21.12 6.48 -11.10
N ASP A 130 21.64 5.27 -11.31
CA ASP A 130 21.36 4.48 -12.52
C ASP A 130 19.94 3.86 -12.53
N ARG A 131 19.37 3.57 -11.35
CA ARG A 131 17.98 3.09 -11.21
C ARG A 131 16.94 4.20 -11.10
N VAL A 132 17.35 5.43 -10.76
CA VAL A 132 16.46 6.61 -10.70
C VAL A 132 16.36 7.32 -12.07
N ALA A 133 17.31 7.12 -12.98
CA ALA A 133 17.32 7.75 -14.30
C ALA A 133 16.15 7.35 -15.22
N THR A 134 15.51 6.19 -14.99
CA THR A 134 14.33 5.75 -15.77
C THR A 134 12.97 6.07 -15.12
N GLY A 135 12.95 6.77 -13.98
CA GLY A 135 11.72 7.10 -13.29
C GLY A 135 11.80 8.44 -12.60
N LEU A 136 11.66 9.53 -13.37
CA LEU A 136 11.46 10.88 -12.84
C LEU A 136 10.10 10.97 -12.10
N SER A 137 9.99 10.30 -10.96
CA SER A 137 8.95 10.55 -9.99
C SER A 137 9.36 11.81 -9.22
N THR A 138 8.87 12.95 -9.69
CA THR A 138 8.67 14.10 -8.82
C THR A 138 7.80 13.61 -7.66
N GLY A 139 8.43 13.32 -6.52
CA GLY A 139 7.76 12.97 -5.29
C GLY A 139 6.82 14.11 -4.89
N PRO A 140 5.64 13.82 -4.32
CA PRO A 140 4.76 14.86 -3.82
C PRO A 140 5.50 15.65 -2.74
N SER A 141 5.41 16.98 -2.78
CA SER A 141 5.89 17.83 -1.67
C SER A 141 5.28 17.35 -0.35
N GLY A 142 6.00 17.44 0.77
CA GLY A 142 5.64 16.81 2.05
C GLY A 142 4.21 17.08 2.58
N SER A 143 3.51 18.09 2.05
CA SER A 143 2.09 18.36 2.30
C SER A 143 1.11 17.36 1.67
N GLU A 144 1.48 16.74 0.55
CA GLU A 144 0.64 15.81 -0.21
C GLU A 144 0.84 14.35 0.22
N ALA A 145 2.02 14.02 0.75
CA ALA A 145 2.35 12.69 1.27
C ALA A 145 1.40 12.28 2.40
N ASP A 146 0.87 13.24 3.17
CA ASP A 146 -0.02 13.01 4.31
C ASP A 146 -1.51 13.03 3.97
N ASN A 147 -1.90 13.23 2.70
CA ASN A 147 -3.30 13.33 2.32
C ASN A 147 -4.11 12.04 2.63
N TRP A 148 -3.43 10.89 2.76
CA TRP A 148 -4.08 9.63 3.15
C TRP A 148 -4.73 9.69 4.54
N LYS A 149 -4.17 10.48 5.48
CA LYS A 149 -4.70 10.65 6.84
C LYS A 149 -6.14 11.17 6.84
N TYR A 150 -6.48 12.02 5.86
CA TYR A 150 -7.85 12.52 5.69
C TYR A 150 -8.81 11.46 5.17
N THR A 151 -8.32 10.50 4.39
CA THR A 151 -9.16 9.36 3.98
C THR A 151 -9.49 8.51 5.19
N CYS A 152 -8.49 8.17 6.03
CA CYS A 152 -8.74 7.46 7.29
C CYS A 152 -9.71 8.22 8.19
N ARG A 153 -9.50 9.53 8.38
CA ARG A 153 -10.36 10.36 9.22
C ARG A 153 -11.82 10.40 8.74
N LEU A 154 -12.03 10.47 7.43
CA LEU A 154 -13.38 10.46 6.85
C LEU A 154 -14.09 9.12 7.11
N TRP A 155 -13.37 8.00 7.04
CA TRP A 155 -13.92 6.67 7.35
C TRP A 155 -14.15 6.45 8.85
N GLU A 156 -13.33 7.03 9.71
CA GLU A 156 -13.59 7.05 11.16
C GLU A 156 -14.88 7.80 11.48
N ASP A 157 -15.08 8.98 10.89
CA ASP A 157 -16.29 9.79 11.06
C ASP A 157 -17.55 9.06 10.54
N ALA A 158 -17.42 8.38 9.40
CA ALA A 158 -18.45 7.53 8.82
C ALA A 158 -18.91 6.40 9.76
N GLN A 159 -17.96 5.75 10.45
CA GLN A 159 -18.29 4.71 11.42
C GLN A 159 -19.04 5.25 12.64
N VAL A 160 -18.72 6.49 13.07
CA VAL A 160 -19.37 7.14 14.21
C VAL A 160 -20.78 7.63 13.86
N THR A 161 -20.96 8.15 12.66
CA THR A 161 -22.23 8.75 12.19
C THR A 161 -23.17 7.74 11.55
N GLY A 162 -22.66 6.59 11.10
CA GLY A 162 -23.42 5.57 10.38
C GLY A 162 -23.75 5.93 8.93
N GLU A 163 -23.21 7.04 8.42
CA GLU A 163 -23.34 7.45 7.01
C GLU A 163 -22.05 7.09 6.27
N GLU A 164 -22.13 6.46 5.09
CA GLU A 164 -20.94 6.08 4.32
C GLU A 164 -20.59 7.12 3.24
N PRO A 165 -19.31 7.49 3.07
CA PRO A 165 -18.86 8.35 1.98
C PRO A 165 -19.04 7.66 0.63
N LYS A 166 -19.69 8.34 -0.31
CA LYS A 166 -19.89 7.84 -1.69
C LYS A 166 -18.79 8.36 -2.59
N ALA A 167 -17.99 7.47 -3.18
CA ALA A 167 -16.92 7.83 -4.10
C ALA A 167 -17.26 7.44 -5.54
N VAL A 168 -17.11 8.37 -6.48
CA VAL A 168 -17.23 8.16 -7.92
C VAL A 168 -15.88 8.44 -8.58
N GLU A 169 -15.39 7.48 -9.36
CA GLU A 169 -14.11 7.59 -10.05
C GLU A 169 -14.28 7.80 -11.55
N THR A 170 -13.44 8.63 -12.15
CA THR A 170 -13.47 8.90 -13.58
C THR A 170 -12.04 9.06 -14.11
N CYS A 171 -11.70 8.32 -15.16
CA CYS A 171 -10.48 8.59 -15.93
C CYS A 171 -10.74 9.82 -16.82
N ILE A 172 -9.99 10.90 -16.62
CA ILE A 172 -10.11 12.15 -17.40
C ILE A 172 -9.22 12.10 -18.64
N SER A 173 -8.04 11.50 -18.52
CA SER A 173 -7.06 11.41 -19.59
C SER A 173 -6.27 10.12 -19.45
N ASN A 174 -6.03 9.44 -20.58
CA ASN A 174 -5.17 8.26 -20.62
C ASN A 174 -3.69 8.61 -20.82
N PHE A 175 -3.36 9.77 -21.43
CA PHE A 175 -1.98 10.21 -21.67
C PHE A 175 -1.85 11.75 -21.67
N PRO A 176 -1.15 12.36 -20.69
CA PRO A 176 -0.71 11.73 -19.45
C PRO A 176 -1.91 11.25 -18.63
N THR A 177 -1.74 10.14 -17.91
CA THR A 177 -2.82 9.54 -17.14
C THR A 177 -3.30 10.47 -16.05
N LYS A 178 -4.62 10.72 -16.00
CA LYS A 178 -5.25 11.62 -15.03
C LYS A 178 -6.61 11.08 -14.61
N PHE A 179 -6.80 10.94 -13.31
CA PHE A 179 -8.05 10.51 -12.71
C PHE A 179 -8.67 11.65 -11.91
N ARG A 180 -10.00 11.66 -11.85
CA ARG A 180 -10.80 12.43 -10.91
C ARG A 180 -11.54 11.45 -10.02
N VAL A 181 -11.54 11.72 -8.72
CA VAL A 181 -12.40 11.05 -7.75
C VAL A 181 -13.24 12.11 -7.08
N THR A 182 -14.55 11.92 -7.08
CA THR A 182 -15.52 12.76 -6.38
C THR A 182 -16.04 12.01 -5.17
N ILE A 183 -15.98 12.62 -3.98
CA ILE A 183 -16.51 12.05 -2.74
C ILE A 183 -17.64 12.93 -2.24
N GLY A 184 -18.80 12.33 -2.02
CA GLY A 184 -19.95 12.91 -1.33
C GLY A 184 -20.11 12.32 0.07
N TYR A 185 -20.27 13.15 1.09
CA TYR A 185 -20.44 12.73 2.48
C TYR A 185 -21.17 13.81 3.30
N CYS A 186 -22.18 13.45 4.10
CA CYS A 186 -22.95 14.36 4.96
C CYS A 186 -23.41 15.65 4.25
N GLY A 187 -23.94 15.51 3.04
CA GLY A 187 -24.42 16.63 2.22
C GLY A 187 -23.35 17.54 1.60
N VAL A 188 -22.06 17.26 1.82
CA VAL A 188 -20.97 17.94 1.11
C VAL A 188 -20.36 17.05 0.03
N GLU A 189 -19.90 17.67 -1.05
CA GLU A 189 -19.18 16.98 -2.11
C GLU A 189 -17.88 17.71 -2.44
N ALA A 190 -16.81 16.96 -2.66
CA ALA A 190 -15.59 17.48 -3.24
C ALA A 190 -14.90 16.47 -4.16
N TYR A 191 -14.16 16.97 -5.14
CA TYR A 191 -13.36 16.14 -6.03
C TYR A 191 -11.86 16.36 -5.80
N GLY A 192 -11.07 15.35 -6.15
CA GLY A 192 -9.62 15.42 -6.24
C GLY A 192 -9.14 14.82 -7.55
N GLU A 193 -8.03 15.32 -8.05
CA GLU A 193 -7.41 14.85 -9.29
C GLU A 193 -5.99 14.39 -9.03
N GLY A 194 -5.58 13.33 -9.72
CA GLY A 194 -4.23 12.80 -9.57
C GLY A 194 -3.83 11.92 -10.74
N ARG A 195 -2.53 11.64 -10.81
CA ARG A 195 -1.94 10.69 -11.77
C ARG A 195 -2.46 9.26 -11.60
N ASN A 196 -3.01 8.95 -10.42
CA ASN A 196 -3.70 7.70 -10.12
C ASN A 196 -4.97 7.96 -9.29
N LYS A 197 -5.86 6.98 -9.26
CA LYS A 197 -7.13 7.02 -8.52
C LYS A 197 -6.92 7.23 -7.02
N LYS A 198 -5.88 6.60 -6.46
CA LYS A 198 -5.53 6.69 -5.04
C LYS A 198 -5.22 8.14 -4.61
N MET A 199 -4.36 8.82 -5.35
CA MET A 199 -3.99 10.22 -5.08
C MET A 199 -5.20 11.14 -5.28
N ALA A 200 -5.97 10.92 -6.35
CA ALA A 200 -7.22 11.65 -6.59
C ALA A 200 -8.20 11.50 -5.41
N ARG A 201 -8.34 10.29 -4.86
CA ARG A 201 -9.18 10.00 -3.69
C ARG A 201 -8.69 10.69 -2.42
N HIS A 202 -7.39 10.65 -2.12
CA HIS A 202 -6.84 11.33 -0.94
C HIS A 202 -7.03 12.85 -0.98
N ILE A 203 -6.87 13.45 -2.17
CA ILE A 203 -7.14 14.87 -2.39
C ILE A 203 -8.62 15.18 -2.22
N ALA A 204 -9.51 14.32 -2.74
CA ALA A 204 -10.96 14.47 -2.57
C ALA A 204 -11.35 14.40 -1.09
N ALA A 205 -10.85 13.41 -0.35
CA ALA A 205 -11.12 13.22 1.06
C ALA A 205 -10.66 14.41 1.91
N LYS A 206 -9.45 14.93 1.67
CA LYS A 206 -8.95 16.15 2.33
C LYS A 206 -9.88 17.34 2.14
N ARG A 207 -10.40 17.53 0.91
CA ARG A 207 -11.33 18.62 0.61
C ARG A 207 -12.68 18.42 1.28
N VAL A 208 -13.20 17.19 1.34
CA VAL A 208 -14.42 16.86 2.09
C VAL A 208 -14.24 17.13 3.58
N CYS A 209 -13.17 16.63 4.19
CA CYS A 209 -12.86 16.90 5.60
C CYS A 209 -12.72 18.40 5.89
N GLY A 210 -12.08 19.15 4.98
CA GLY A 210 -11.99 20.61 5.09
C GLY A 210 -13.35 21.30 5.07
N LYS A 211 -14.27 20.87 4.20
CA LYS A 211 -15.65 21.41 4.14
C LYS A 211 -16.48 21.09 5.39
N LEU A 212 -16.22 19.94 6.02
CA LEU A 212 -16.90 19.50 7.25
C LEU A 212 -16.19 19.96 8.53
N ASN A 213 -15.10 20.72 8.42
CA ASN A 213 -14.23 21.08 9.55
C ASN A 213 -13.69 19.88 10.35
N LEU A 214 -13.57 18.71 9.72
CA LEU A 214 -12.97 17.52 10.30
C LEU A 214 -11.45 17.69 10.34
N ARG A 215 -10.91 17.92 11.53
CA ARG A 215 -9.46 18.08 11.76
C ARG A 215 -8.81 16.72 11.96
N LEU A 216 -7.55 16.61 11.54
CA LEU A 216 -6.69 15.49 11.94
C LEU A 216 -6.36 15.67 13.43
N ALA A 217 -6.36 14.57 14.19
CA ALA A 217 -5.91 14.60 15.57
C ALA A 217 -4.43 15.04 15.64
N PRO A 218 -4.04 15.88 16.61
CA PRO A 218 -2.66 16.30 16.80
C PRO A 218 -1.73 15.14 17.17
#